data_AF-A0A3R6YR88-F1
#
_entry.id   AF-A0A3R6YR88-F1
#
_cell.length_a   1.000
_cell.length_b   1.000
_cell.length_c   1.000
_cell.angle_alpha   90.00
_cell.angle_beta   90.00
_cell.angle_gamma   90.00
#
_symmetry.space_group_name_H-M   'P 1'
#
loop_
_entity.id
_entity.type
_entity.pdbx_description
1 polymer ?
#
loop_
_entity_poly.entity_id
_entity_poly.type
_entity_poly.pdbx_seq_one_letter_code
_entity_poly.pdbx_strand_id
1 'polypeptide(L)'
;MFYRHLILKGRGNTAWYVQQYILRRWSDSTRQPIWSEPDRVHQPASAAPSIDAMVNPLTRCVEDYSLPPFAQMREADIVPALRTAMAELALDLNAIEDDLSDPDADLTWESVMDRLEIIDDPLNRLWRIVIHLSYVANSPELRAAQVEVQAEVVTIQSRRAQSVEVFQAMNKLRASPQYDTYTVEQQ
;
A
#
# COMPACT_ATOMS: atom_id res chain seq x y z
N MET A 1 -9.01 23.49 -8.99
CA MET A 1 -10.20 22.93 -9.68
C MET A 1 -9.83 21.62 -10.41
N PHE A 2 -9.51 20.54 -9.70
CA PHE A 2 -9.25 19.23 -10.33
C PHE A 2 -9.70 18.03 -9.46
N TYR A 3 -10.60 18.25 -8.50
CA TYR A 3 -11.10 17.22 -7.57
C TYR A 3 -12.60 16.89 -7.70
N ARG A 4 -13.23 17.21 -8.84
CA ARG A 4 -14.69 17.05 -8.99
C ARG A 4 -15.10 16.33 -10.26
N HIS A 5 -14.46 15.20 -10.60
CA HIS A 5 -14.93 14.41 -11.75
C HIS A 5 -14.74 12.89 -11.75
N LEU A 6 -14.44 12.24 -10.62
CA LEU A 6 -14.31 10.77 -10.62
C LEU A 6 -15.13 10.07 -9.55
N ILE A 7 -16.33 10.56 -9.30
CA ILE A 7 -17.36 9.77 -8.64
C ILE A 7 -18.65 9.92 -9.45
N LEU A 8 -19.31 8.78 -9.69
CA LEU A 8 -20.60 8.57 -10.38
C LEU A 8 -20.53 8.09 -11.84
N LYS A 9 -20.32 6.77 -12.02
CA LYS A 9 -21.27 5.89 -12.72
C LYS A 9 -20.82 4.41 -12.67
N GLY A 10 -21.66 3.55 -12.08
CA GLY A 10 -21.60 2.11 -12.36
C GLY A 10 -21.97 1.22 -11.17
N ARG A 11 -23.27 0.99 -10.97
CA ARG A 11 -23.76 -0.12 -10.13
C ARG A 11 -23.33 -1.46 -10.74
N GLY A 12 -22.97 -2.43 -9.90
CA GLY A 12 -23.12 -3.85 -10.19
C GLY A 12 -21.82 -4.64 -10.41
N ASN A 13 -21.31 -5.21 -9.32
CA ASN A 13 -20.65 -6.51 -9.19
C ASN A 13 -20.04 -7.14 -10.48
N THR A 14 -18.76 -6.86 -10.77
CA THR A 14 -17.99 -7.52 -11.86
C THR A 14 -16.68 -8.18 -11.40
N ALA A 15 -16.41 -8.25 -10.09
CA ALA A 15 -15.16 -8.81 -9.56
C ALA A 15 -15.00 -10.34 -9.73
N TRP A 16 -16.05 -11.05 -10.19
CA TRP A 16 -16.03 -12.51 -10.32
C TRP A 16 -15.91 -13.06 -11.75
N TYR A 17 -15.87 -12.22 -12.79
CA TYR A 17 -15.89 -12.70 -14.18
C TYR A 17 -14.58 -12.54 -14.97
N VAL A 18 -13.60 -11.79 -14.47
CA VAL A 18 -12.31 -11.61 -15.17
C VAL A 18 -11.33 -12.76 -14.90
N GLN A 19 -11.58 -13.56 -13.86
CA GLN A 19 -10.70 -14.65 -13.44
C GLN A 19 -10.79 -15.93 -14.31
N GLN A 20 -11.87 -16.10 -15.07
CA GLN A 20 -12.05 -17.31 -15.91
C GLN A 20 -11.54 -17.16 -17.36
N TYR A 21 -11.33 -15.93 -17.84
CA TYR A 21 -10.93 -15.69 -19.23
C TYR A 21 -9.41 -15.89 -19.45
N ILE A 22 -8.60 -15.71 -18.40
CA ILE A 22 -7.13 -15.79 -18.46
C ILE A 22 -6.65 -17.26 -18.38
N LEU A 23 -7.39 -18.13 -17.70
CA LEU A 23 -7.02 -19.53 -17.50
C LEU A 23 -7.20 -20.41 -18.76
N ARG A 24 -7.89 -19.94 -19.80
CA ARG A 24 -8.11 -20.71 -21.03
C ARG A 24 -7.07 -20.47 -22.12
N ARG A 25 -6.24 -19.43 -21.99
CA ARG A 25 -5.22 -19.06 -22.99
C ARG A 25 -3.83 -19.62 -22.70
N TRP A 26 -3.62 -20.18 -21.51
CA TRP A 26 -2.36 -20.76 -21.05
C TRP A 26 -2.36 -22.30 -21.13
N SER A 27 -2.97 -22.88 -22.17
CA SER A 27 -2.95 -24.34 -22.39
C SER A 27 -2.43 -24.75 -23.77
N ASP A 28 -2.19 -23.79 -24.68
CA ASP A 28 -1.75 -24.07 -26.04
C ASP A 28 -0.53 -23.22 -26.40
N SER A 29 0.65 -23.68 -26.00
CA SER A 29 1.89 -23.40 -26.75
C SER A 29 3.02 -24.30 -26.27
N THR A 30 3.15 -25.44 -26.94
CA THR A 30 4.38 -26.24 -26.95
C THR A 30 5.42 -25.58 -27.87
N ARG A 31 6.64 -25.30 -27.37
CA ARG A 31 7.93 -25.46 -28.10
C ARG A 31 9.18 -25.07 -27.28
N GLN A 32 9.91 -26.13 -26.91
CA GLN A 32 11.37 -26.38 -26.94
C GLN A 32 12.37 -25.51 -26.12
N PRO A 33 13.36 -26.13 -25.43
CA PRO A 33 14.41 -25.45 -24.66
C PRO A 33 15.68 -25.18 -25.49
N ILE A 34 16.31 -24.02 -25.29
CA ILE A 34 17.61 -23.68 -25.90
C ILE A 34 18.66 -23.65 -24.78
N TRP A 35 19.39 -24.75 -24.64
CA TRP A 35 20.73 -24.74 -24.05
C TRP A 35 21.69 -25.36 -25.06
N SER A 36 22.49 -24.53 -25.74
CA SER A 36 23.84 -24.85 -26.23
C SER A 36 24.49 -23.57 -26.75
N GLU A 37 25.42 -22.97 -25.99
CA GLU A 37 26.89 -22.99 -26.22
C GLU A 37 27.58 -21.90 -25.35
N PRO A 38 28.83 -22.09 -24.85
CA PRO A 38 29.49 -21.18 -23.92
C PRO A 38 30.39 -20.14 -24.63
N ASP A 39 30.87 -19.17 -23.85
CA ASP A 39 31.82 -18.07 -24.16
C ASP A 39 31.28 -16.74 -24.71
N ARG A 40 31.00 -15.82 -23.78
CA ARG A 40 31.87 -14.64 -23.57
C ARG A 40 31.46 -13.87 -22.32
N VAL A 41 32.35 -13.84 -21.33
CA VAL A 41 32.29 -12.89 -20.22
C VAL A 41 32.60 -11.51 -20.77
N HIS A 42 31.56 -10.75 -21.11
CA HIS A 42 31.63 -9.30 -21.11
C HIS A 42 31.11 -8.83 -19.77
N GLN A 43 32.04 -8.54 -18.85
CA GLN A 43 31.73 -7.79 -17.64
C GLN A 43 31.50 -6.33 -18.07
N PRO A 44 30.28 -5.77 -17.96
CA PRO A 44 30.13 -4.34 -18.19
C PRO A 44 30.86 -3.59 -17.06
N ALA A 45 31.55 -2.52 -17.44
CA ALA A 45 32.16 -1.58 -16.50
C ALA A 45 31.13 -1.15 -15.45
N SER A 46 31.54 -1.17 -14.18
CA SER A 46 30.73 -0.69 -13.04
C SER A 46 30.42 0.79 -13.25
N ALA A 47 29.25 1.07 -13.82
CA ALA A 47 28.61 2.36 -13.69
C ALA A 47 28.21 2.52 -12.22
N ALA A 48 28.53 3.66 -11.62
CA ALA A 48 27.98 4.03 -10.33
C ALA A 48 26.44 3.91 -10.39
N PRO A 49 25.78 3.37 -9.37
CA PRO A 49 24.33 3.21 -9.41
C PRO A 49 23.68 4.57 -9.63
N SER A 50 22.83 4.66 -10.66
CA SER A 50 21.96 5.82 -10.89
C SER A 50 21.13 6.09 -9.63
N ILE A 51 20.76 7.35 -9.36
CA ILE A 51 19.97 7.71 -8.17
C ILE A 51 18.68 6.86 -8.06
N ASP A 52 18.06 6.53 -9.20
CA ASP A 52 16.90 5.62 -9.30
C ASP A 52 17.16 4.18 -8.82
N ALA A 53 18.42 3.72 -8.78
CA ALA A 53 18.81 2.41 -8.27
C ALA A 53 19.11 2.43 -6.76
N MET A 54 19.14 3.62 -6.14
CA MET A 54 19.40 3.80 -4.71
C MET A 54 18.11 3.91 -3.88
N VAL A 55 16.98 4.20 -4.53
CA VAL A 55 15.66 4.28 -3.89
C VAL A 55 15.01 2.89 -3.92
N ASN A 56 14.47 2.47 -2.78
CA ASN A 56 13.80 1.18 -2.65
C ASN A 56 12.59 1.11 -3.63
N PRO A 57 12.50 0.08 -4.50
CA PRO A 57 11.45 0.00 -5.52
C PRO A 57 10.04 -0.10 -4.94
N LEU A 58 9.89 -0.63 -3.72
CA LEU A 58 8.61 -0.70 -3.02
C LEU A 58 8.20 0.66 -2.45
N THR A 59 9.15 1.44 -1.92
CA THR A 59 8.89 2.82 -1.48
C THR A 59 8.45 3.69 -2.66
N ARG A 60 9.15 3.59 -3.79
CA ARG A 60 8.79 4.35 -4.99
C ARG A 60 7.39 4.01 -5.52
N CYS A 61 6.97 2.74 -5.47
CA CYS A 61 5.67 2.36 -6.03
C CYS A 61 4.48 2.88 -5.21
N VAL A 62 4.66 3.08 -3.89
CA VAL A 62 3.64 3.73 -3.07
C VAL A 62 3.61 5.23 -3.32
N GLU A 63 4.76 5.90 -3.39
CA GLU A 63 4.89 7.33 -3.71
C GLU A 63 4.29 7.68 -5.08
N ASP A 64 4.61 6.90 -6.12
CA ASP A 64 4.15 7.12 -7.48
C ASP A 64 2.71 6.64 -7.73
N TYR A 65 2.04 6.06 -6.71
CA TYR A 65 0.73 5.38 -6.86
C TYR A 65 0.70 4.38 -8.03
N SER A 66 1.81 3.67 -8.24
CA SER A 66 1.99 2.74 -9.35
C SER A 66 1.75 1.29 -8.95
N LEU A 67 1.68 0.40 -9.95
CA LEU A 67 1.56 -1.04 -9.69
C LEU A 67 2.83 -1.55 -8.99
N PRO A 68 2.69 -2.52 -8.05
CA PRO A 68 3.85 -3.13 -7.43
C PRO A 68 4.82 -3.69 -8.48
N PRO A 69 6.14 -3.41 -8.39
CA PRO A 69 7.12 -3.83 -9.37
C PRO A 69 7.51 -5.30 -9.15
N PHE A 70 6.54 -6.23 -9.25
CA PHE A 70 6.72 -7.66 -8.92
C PHE A 70 7.89 -8.33 -9.67
N ALA A 71 8.23 -7.85 -10.87
CA ALA A 71 9.35 -8.40 -11.65
C ALA A 71 10.73 -7.88 -11.22
N GLN A 72 10.79 -6.79 -10.44
CA GLN A 72 12.03 -6.08 -10.11
C GLN A 72 12.30 -6.05 -8.60
N MET A 73 11.26 -6.12 -7.76
CA MET A 73 11.42 -6.18 -6.32
C MET A 73 12.15 -7.44 -5.87
N ARG A 74 12.86 -7.35 -4.76
CA ARG A 74 13.52 -8.47 -4.09
C ARG A 74 13.02 -8.55 -2.65
N GLU A 75 13.15 -9.73 -2.04
CA GLU A 75 12.76 -9.93 -0.64
C GLU A 75 13.53 -8.99 0.31
N ALA A 76 14.78 -8.66 -0.03
CA ALA A 76 15.61 -7.71 0.71
C ALA A 76 15.06 -6.26 0.71
N ASP A 77 14.17 -5.92 -0.24
CA ASP A 77 13.56 -4.60 -0.32
C ASP A 77 12.35 -4.47 0.65
N ILE A 78 11.78 -5.59 1.12
CA ILE A 78 10.54 -5.62 1.93
C ILE A 78 10.72 -4.94 3.28
N VAL A 79 11.70 -5.41 4.06
CA VAL A 79 11.89 -4.96 5.44
C VAL A 79 12.21 -3.46 5.51
N PRO A 80 13.14 -2.91 4.69
CA PRO A 80 13.40 -1.48 4.70
C PRO A 80 12.17 -0.65 4.31
N ALA A 81 11.43 -1.04 3.27
CA ALA A 81 10.25 -0.29 2.82
C ALA A 81 9.14 -0.25 3.88
N LEU A 82 8.87 -1.39 4.54
CA LEU A 82 7.89 -1.45 5.62
C LEU A 82 8.32 -0.61 6.83
N ARG A 83 9.60 -0.67 7.24
CA ARG A 83 10.08 0.15 8.37
C ARG A 83 9.99 1.65 8.09
N THR A 84 10.29 2.07 6.86
CA THR A 84 10.06 3.46 6.43
C THR A 84 8.58 3.84 6.53
N ALA A 85 7.68 3.06 5.92
CA ALA A 85 6.25 3.36 5.95
C ALA A 85 5.64 3.32 7.37
N MET A 86 6.13 2.44 8.25
CA MET A 86 5.70 2.41 9.66
C MET A 86 6.18 3.65 10.44
N ALA A 87 7.39 4.14 10.16
CA ALA A 87 7.91 5.36 10.78
C ALA A 87 7.14 6.60 10.32
N GLU A 88 6.82 6.68 9.02
CA GLU A 88 5.98 7.73 8.45
C GLU A 88 4.57 7.71 9.03
N LEU A 89 3.92 6.54 9.05
CA LEU A 89 2.61 6.37 9.68
C LEU A 89 2.62 6.79 11.15
N ALA A 90 3.67 6.42 11.91
CA ALA A 90 3.76 6.80 13.31
C ALA A 90 3.88 8.32 13.51
N LEU A 91 4.67 8.98 12.65
CA LEU A 91 4.86 10.43 12.68
C LEU A 91 3.57 11.17 12.29
N ASP A 92 2.94 10.77 11.20
CA ASP A 92 1.72 11.41 10.71
C ASP A 92 0.54 11.17 11.65
N LEU A 93 0.44 9.97 12.24
CA LEU A 93 -0.57 9.68 13.25
C LEU A 93 -0.39 10.57 14.49
N ASN A 94 0.84 10.81 14.96
CA ASN A 94 1.06 11.75 16.07
C ASN A 94 0.57 13.16 15.71
N ALA A 95 0.89 13.64 14.51
CA ALA A 95 0.46 14.96 14.08
C ALA A 95 -1.07 15.07 13.95
N ILE A 96 -1.74 14.04 13.44
CA ILE A 96 -3.20 13.98 13.41
C ILE A 96 -3.77 13.96 14.83
N GLU A 97 -3.24 13.13 15.73
CA GLU A 97 -3.72 13.06 17.11
C GLU A 97 -3.58 14.40 17.84
N ASP A 98 -2.44 15.08 17.67
CA ASP A 98 -2.21 16.42 18.21
C ASP A 98 -3.25 17.42 17.69
N ASP A 99 -3.48 17.48 16.37
CA ASP A 99 -4.48 18.36 15.75
C ASP A 99 -5.92 18.06 16.23
N LEU A 100 -6.28 16.77 16.35
CA LEU A 100 -7.63 16.36 16.75
C LEU A 100 -7.89 16.57 18.25
N SER A 101 -6.83 16.67 19.06
CA SER A 101 -6.92 16.95 20.49
C SER A 101 -7.22 18.41 20.80
N ASP A 102 -7.02 19.33 19.85
CA ASP A 102 -7.33 20.74 20.01
C ASP A 102 -8.87 20.94 20.16
N PRO A 103 -9.34 21.52 21.28
CA PRO A 103 -10.77 21.77 21.50
C PRO A 103 -11.38 22.72 20.47
N ASP A 104 -10.57 23.57 19.84
CA ASP A 104 -10.99 24.56 18.85
C ASP A 104 -10.83 24.05 17.40
N ALA A 105 -10.43 22.78 17.20
CA ALA A 105 -10.28 22.19 15.89
C ALA A 105 -11.60 22.17 15.10
N ASP A 106 -11.56 22.69 13.87
CA ASP A 106 -12.67 22.57 12.92
C ASP A 106 -12.66 21.18 12.27
N LEU A 107 -13.53 20.30 12.78
CA LEU A 107 -13.62 18.92 12.33
C LEU A 107 -14.57 18.81 11.13
N THR A 108 -13.99 18.40 10.02
CA THR A 108 -14.68 18.09 8.75
C THR A 108 -14.36 16.66 8.35
N TRP A 109 -15.12 16.10 7.41
CA TRP A 109 -14.79 14.78 6.85
C TRP A 109 -13.36 14.77 6.30
N GLU A 110 -13.01 15.79 5.54
CA GLU A 110 -11.69 15.96 4.92
C GLU A 110 -10.58 16.09 5.95
N SER A 111 -10.81 16.83 7.05
CA SER A 111 -9.80 17.03 8.11
C SER A 111 -9.66 15.84 9.06
N VAL A 112 -10.47 14.78 8.92
CA VAL A 112 -10.36 13.55 9.73
C VAL A 112 -10.21 12.33 8.84
N MET A 113 -11.24 11.97 8.08
CA MET A 113 -11.32 10.69 7.37
C MET A 113 -10.38 10.63 6.17
N ASP A 114 -10.34 11.68 5.33
CA ASP A 114 -9.44 11.69 4.17
C ASP A 114 -7.97 11.71 4.61
N ARG A 115 -7.64 12.47 5.67
CA ARG A 115 -6.29 12.45 6.26
C ARG A 115 -5.90 11.06 6.77
N LEU A 116 -6.81 10.35 7.42
CA LEU A 116 -6.57 8.99 7.90
C LEU A 116 -6.36 8.01 6.73
N GLU A 117 -7.16 8.12 5.67
CA GLU A 117 -6.98 7.29 4.46
C GLU A 117 -5.60 7.50 3.83
N ILE A 118 -5.13 8.75 3.75
CA ILE A 118 -3.82 9.09 3.19
C ILE A 118 -2.68 8.43 3.98
N ILE A 119 -2.70 8.49 5.32
CA ILE A 119 -1.60 7.95 6.14
C ILE A 119 -1.63 6.41 6.22
N ASP A 120 -2.83 5.81 6.10
CA ASP A 120 -3.01 4.37 6.14
C ASP A 120 -2.54 3.68 4.84
N ASP A 121 -2.66 4.35 3.68
CA ASP A 121 -2.47 3.73 2.36
C ASP A 121 -1.07 3.13 2.13
N PRO A 122 0.06 3.81 2.40
CA PRO A 122 1.39 3.29 2.08
C PRO A 122 1.69 1.97 2.78
N LEU A 123 1.52 1.91 4.10
CA LEU A 123 1.77 0.69 4.87
C LEU A 123 0.81 -0.43 4.45
N ASN A 124 -0.47 -0.11 4.23
CA ASN A 124 -1.46 -1.11 3.81
C ASN A 124 -1.14 -1.70 2.43
N ARG A 125 -0.73 -0.88 1.45
CA ARG A 125 -0.34 -1.36 0.12
C ARG A 125 0.88 -2.27 0.20
N LEU A 126 1.92 -1.85 0.94
CA LEU A 126 3.12 -2.65 1.13
C LEU A 126 2.82 -3.98 1.83
N TRP A 127 2.03 -3.94 2.90
CA TRP A 127 1.69 -5.16 3.63
C TRP A 127 0.86 -6.12 2.79
N ARG A 128 -0.07 -5.60 1.96
CA ARG A 128 -0.83 -6.42 1.01
C ARG A 128 0.04 -7.10 -0.04
N ILE A 129 1.14 -6.47 -0.48
CA ILE A 129 2.13 -7.10 -1.38
C ILE A 129 2.75 -8.32 -0.70
N VAL A 130 3.23 -8.17 0.54
CA VAL A 130 3.85 -9.26 1.30
C VAL A 130 2.88 -10.42 1.52
N ILE A 131 1.67 -10.11 2.00
CA ILE A 131 0.62 -11.11 2.21
C ILE A 131 0.26 -11.81 0.90
N HIS A 132 0.08 -11.08 -0.20
CA HIS A 132 -0.20 -11.69 -1.51
C HIS A 132 0.90 -12.67 -1.93
N LEU A 133 2.17 -12.26 -1.89
CA LEU A 133 3.31 -13.08 -2.27
C LEU A 133 3.45 -14.32 -1.38
N SER A 134 3.08 -14.24 -0.09
CA SER A 134 3.11 -15.40 0.80
C SER A 134 2.18 -16.54 0.37
N TYR A 135 1.14 -16.23 -0.42
CA TYR A 135 0.19 -17.22 -0.95
C TYR A 135 0.53 -17.66 -2.38
N VAL A 136 1.06 -16.78 -3.23
CA VAL A 136 1.25 -17.08 -4.67
C VAL A 136 2.70 -17.33 -5.09
N ALA A 137 3.66 -16.90 -4.29
CA ALA A 137 5.10 -16.91 -4.61
C ALA A 137 5.95 -17.07 -3.33
N ASN A 138 5.58 -18.03 -2.48
CA ASN A 138 6.21 -18.23 -1.17
C ASN A 138 7.67 -18.72 -1.30
N SER A 139 8.59 -18.12 -0.53
CA SER A 139 10.00 -18.50 -0.43
C SER A 139 10.49 -18.46 1.04
N PRO A 140 11.57 -19.19 1.40
CA PRO A 140 12.20 -19.06 2.71
C PRO A 140 12.59 -17.61 3.06
N GLU A 141 13.11 -16.86 2.08
CA GLU A 141 13.53 -15.47 2.21
C GLU A 141 12.33 -14.55 2.47
N LEU A 142 11.22 -14.75 1.75
CA LEU A 142 9.98 -13.99 1.97
C LEU A 142 9.39 -14.26 3.36
N ARG A 143 9.38 -15.53 3.81
CA ARG A 143 8.91 -15.88 5.16
C ARG A 143 9.79 -15.26 6.24
N ALA A 144 11.11 -15.25 6.05
CA ALA A 144 12.02 -14.61 6.99
C ALA A 144 11.75 -13.11 7.09
N ALA A 145 11.63 -12.42 5.95
CA ALA A 145 11.28 -10.99 5.92
C ALA A 145 9.93 -10.71 6.56
N GLN A 146 8.89 -11.51 6.27
CA GLN A 146 7.57 -11.36 6.88
C GLN A 146 7.62 -11.56 8.40
N VAL A 147 8.26 -12.64 8.89
CA VAL A 147 8.37 -12.93 10.32
C VAL A 147 9.11 -11.82 11.06
N GLU A 148 10.16 -11.25 10.46
CA GLU A 148 10.94 -10.18 11.06
C GLU A 148 10.07 -8.96 11.42
N VAL A 149 9.17 -8.56 10.53
CA VAL A 149 8.40 -7.30 10.67
C VAL A 149 6.94 -7.49 11.08
N GLN A 150 6.42 -8.73 11.09
CA GLN A 150 5.01 -9.02 11.39
C GLN A 150 4.54 -8.38 12.70
N ALA A 151 5.35 -8.48 13.77
CA ALA A 151 5.01 -7.92 15.06
C ALA A 151 5.00 -6.38 15.03
N GLU A 152 5.96 -5.75 14.35
CA GLU A 152 6.04 -4.30 14.19
C GLU A 152 4.80 -3.76 13.45
N VAL A 153 4.41 -4.40 12.35
CA VAL A 153 3.24 -4.03 11.54
C VAL A 153 1.95 -4.14 12.37
N VAL A 154 1.76 -5.25 13.07
CA VAL A 154 0.57 -5.45 13.92
C VAL A 154 0.52 -4.41 15.04
N THR A 155 1.65 -4.06 15.65
CA THR A 155 1.72 -3.06 16.71
C THR A 155 1.27 -1.69 16.20
N ILE A 156 1.82 -1.19 15.09
CA ILE A 156 1.47 0.16 14.61
C ILE A 156 0.04 0.22 14.07
N GLN A 157 -0.43 -0.83 13.38
CA GLN A 157 -1.83 -0.91 12.93
C GLN A 157 -2.79 -0.93 14.12
N SER A 158 -2.46 -1.68 15.18
CA SER A 158 -3.27 -1.72 16.39
C SER A 158 -3.31 -0.36 17.09
N ARG A 159 -2.16 0.33 17.20
CA ARG A 159 -2.08 1.69 17.75
C ARG A 159 -3.00 2.64 16.98
N ARG A 160 -2.88 2.68 15.64
CA ARG A 160 -3.73 3.52 14.78
C ARG A 160 -5.21 3.20 14.94
N ALA A 161 -5.57 1.92 15.03
CA ALA A 161 -6.96 1.50 15.16
C ALA A 161 -7.55 1.81 16.55
N GLN A 162 -6.69 1.94 17.56
CA GLN A 162 -7.08 2.17 18.96
C GLN A 162 -6.89 3.63 19.41
N SER A 163 -6.56 4.55 18.49
CA SER A 163 -6.42 5.98 18.77
C SER A 163 -7.71 6.56 19.33
N VAL A 164 -7.63 7.12 20.54
CA VAL A 164 -8.79 7.65 21.26
C VAL A 164 -9.22 8.99 20.67
N GLU A 165 -8.24 9.80 20.27
CA GLU A 165 -8.39 11.11 19.67
C GLU A 165 -9.13 10.98 18.33
N VAL A 166 -8.71 10.02 17.49
CA VAL A 166 -9.40 9.69 16.24
C VAL A 166 -10.83 9.21 16.49
N PHE A 167 -11.03 8.32 17.47
CA PHE A 167 -12.36 7.84 17.83
C PHE A 167 -13.29 8.98 18.30
N GLN A 168 -12.78 9.89 19.12
CA GLN A 168 -13.53 11.06 19.59
C GLN A 168 -13.87 12.01 18.43
N ALA A 169 -12.93 12.26 17.51
CA ALA A 169 -13.17 13.07 16.33
C ALA A 169 -14.26 12.47 15.43
N MET A 170 -14.23 11.17 15.17
CA MET A 170 -15.30 10.47 14.42
C MET A 170 -16.67 10.60 15.09
N ASN A 171 -16.74 10.51 16.43
CA ASN A 171 -17.98 10.73 17.17
C ASN A 171 -18.49 12.18 17.05
N LYS A 172 -17.59 13.16 17.12
CA LYS A 172 -17.94 14.58 16.91
C LYS A 172 -18.49 14.80 15.49
N LEU A 173 -17.85 14.23 14.46
CA LEU A 173 -18.34 14.29 13.08
C LEU A 173 -19.75 13.70 12.95
N ARG A 174 -19.97 12.52 13.53
CA ARG A 174 -21.29 11.87 13.53
C ARG A 174 -22.37 12.68 14.25
N ALA A 175 -22.02 13.38 15.32
CA ALA A 175 -22.95 14.22 16.08
C ALA A 175 -23.14 15.62 15.47
N SER A 176 -22.34 15.99 14.47
CA SER A 176 -22.37 17.32 13.87
C SER A 176 -23.60 17.52 12.95
N PRO A 177 -24.11 18.75 12.83
CA PRO A 177 -25.16 19.07 11.85
C PRO A 177 -24.77 18.75 10.39
N GLN A 178 -23.48 18.77 10.08
CA GLN A 178 -22.95 18.46 8.75
C GLN A 178 -23.16 16.99 8.37
N TYR A 179 -23.37 16.08 9.33
CA TYR A 179 -23.57 14.66 9.06
C TYR A 179 -24.74 14.40 8.10
N ASP A 180 -25.83 15.16 8.21
CA ASP A 180 -26.99 15.04 7.32
C ASP A 180 -26.70 15.44 5.87
N THR A 181 -25.58 16.13 5.62
CA THR A 181 -25.14 16.55 4.28
C THR A 181 -24.13 15.60 3.65
N TYR A 182 -23.60 14.64 4.42
CA TYR A 182 -22.68 13.63 3.91
C TYR A 182 -23.37 12.65 2.96
N THR A 183 -22.57 12.08 2.06
CA THR A 183 -23.04 11.03 1.15
C THR A 183 -23.38 9.75 1.90
N VAL A 184 -24.13 8.85 1.25
CA VAL A 184 -24.49 7.55 1.85
C VAL A 184 -23.23 6.73 2.19
N GLU A 185 -22.17 6.87 1.40
CA GLU A 185 -20.89 6.20 1.63
C GLU A 185 -20.11 6.76 2.83
N GLN A 186 -20.39 7.99 3.25
CA GLN A 186 -19.76 8.67 4.39
C GLN A 186 -20.55 8.51 5.70
N GLN A 187 -21.80 8.02 5.66
CA GLN A 187 -22.68 7.85 6.82
C GLN A 187 -22.61 6.45 7.42
#